data_AF-A0A6N2CTD5-F1
#
_entry.id   AF-A0A6N2CTD5-F1
#
_cell.length_a   1.000
_cell.length_b   1.000
_cell.length_c   1.000
_cell.angle_alpha   90.00
_cell.angle_beta   90.00
_cell.angle_gamma   90.00
#
_symmetry.space_group_name_H-M   'P 1'
#
loop_
_entity.id
_entity.type
_entity.pdbx_description
1 polymer ?
#
loop_
_entity_poly.entity_id
_entity_poly.type
_entity_poly.pdbx_seq_one_letter_code
_entity_poly.pdbx_strand_id
1 'polypeptide(L)' 'MAQLSIYLDEKTQAKAKSAAKRANCSLSGWAREQLIAAADEGQSWPEGYFELFGSVQDASFTEAEPIDPKRDSPREML' A
#
# COMPACT_ATOMS: atom_id res chain seq x y z
N MET A 1 -10.12 -17.41 1.48
CA MET A 1 -9.90 -16.53 2.65
C MET A 1 -8.73 -17.11 3.44
N ALA A 2 -7.73 -16.30 3.79
CA ALA A 2 -6.67 -16.72 4.69
C ALA A 2 -7.11 -16.50 6.15
N GLN A 3 -6.79 -17.45 7.03
CA GLN A 3 -7.05 -17.33 8.47
C GLN A 3 -5.76 -16.90 9.18
N LEU A 4 -5.86 -15.87 10.02
CA LEU A 4 -4.76 -15.36 10.84
C LEU A 4 -5.08 -15.58 12.32
N SER A 5 -4.16 -16.19 13.05
CA SER A 5 -4.23 -16.35 14.50
C SER A 5 -3.14 -15.47 15.14
N ILE A 6 -3.54 -14.57 16.05
CA ILE A 6 -2.63 -13.61 16.70
C ILE A 6 -2.66 -13.87 18.20
N TYR A 7 -1.49 -13.96 18.82
CA TYR A 7 -1.35 -14.03 20.27
C TYR A 7 -1.29 -12.62 20.86
N LEU A 8 -2.14 -12.35 21.85
CA LEU A 8 -2.20 -11.08 22.57
C LEU A 8 -2.11 -11.35 24.07
N ASP A 9 -1.47 -10.45 24.81
CA ASP A 9 -1.55 -10.48 26.26
C ASP A 9 -2.98 -10.17 26.74
N GLU A 10 -3.32 -10.60 27.96
CA GLU A 10 -4.67 -10.46 28.51
C GLU A 10 -5.17 -9.01 28.53
N LYS A 11 -4.28 -8.06 28.84
CA LYS A 11 -4.61 -6.63 28.92
C LYS A 11 -4.95 -6.10 27.53
N THR A 12 -4.19 -6.46 26.51
CA THR A 12 -4.46 -6.08 25.11
C THR A 12 -5.72 -6.75 24.58
N GLN A 13 -5.94 -8.03 24.89
CA GLN A 13 -7.16 -8.73 24.50
C GLN A 13 -8.43 -8.11 25.11
N ALA A 14 -8.39 -7.72 26.39
CA ALA A 14 -9.50 -7.07 27.07
C ALA A 14 -9.84 -5.70 26.45
N LYS A 15 -8.81 -4.92 26.08
CA LYS A 15 -8.97 -3.64 25.38
C LYS A 15 -9.62 -3.83 24.01
N ALA A 16 -9.14 -4.80 23.22
CA ALA A 16 -9.69 -5.11 21.90
C ALA A 16 -11.17 -5.54 21.97
N LYS A 17 -11.52 -6.43 22.91
CA LYS A 17 -12.92 -6.83 23.17
C LYS A 17 -13.80 -5.64 23.53
N SER A 18 -13.31 -4.75 24.39
CA SER A 18 -14.06 -3.55 24.81
C SER A 18 -14.25 -2.57 23.66
N ALA A 19 -13.24 -2.41 22.80
CA ALA A 19 -13.31 -1.56 21.61
C ALA A 19 -14.33 -2.11 20.59
N ALA A 20 -14.27 -3.41 20.29
CA ALA A 20 -15.24 -4.07 19.40
C ALA A 20 -16.68 -3.92 19.92
N LYS A 21 -16.89 -4.07 21.24
CA LYS A 21 -18.20 -3.86 21.87
C LYS A 21 -18.69 -2.42 21.70
N ARG A 22 -17.82 -1.42 21.88
CA ARG A 22 -18.18 0.00 21.66
C ARG A 22 -18.50 0.30 20.19
N ALA A 23 -17.81 -0.35 19.26
CA ALA A 23 -18.05 -0.25 17.82
C ALA A 23 -19.25 -1.10 17.34
N ASN A 24 -19.91 -1.83 18.24
CA ASN A 24 -21.04 -2.72 17.93
C ASN A 24 -20.74 -3.75 16.83
N CYS A 25 -19.52 -4.30 16.81
CA CYS A 25 -19.09 -5.31 15.84
C CYS A 25 -18.38 -6.49 16.53
N SER A 26 -18.13 -7.57 15.77
CA SER A 26 -17.41 -8.73 16.29
C SER A 26 -15.93 -8.41 16.51
N LEU A 27 -15.25 -9.15 17.40
CA LEU A 27 -13.83 -8.95 17.67
C LEU A 27 -12.97 -9.13 16.41
N SER A 28 -13.29 -10.12 15.56
CA SER A 28 -12.60 -10.36 14.29
C SER A 28 -12.88 -9.26 13.27
N GLY A 29 -14.12 -8.75 13.22
CA GLY A 29 -14.50 -7.63 12.37
C GLY A 29 -13.72 -6.37 12.73
N TRP A 30 -13.70 -6.03 14.03
CA TRP A 30 -12.94 -4.91 14.57
C TRP A 30 -11.44 -5.06 14.31
N ALA A 31 -10.85 -6.23 14.60
CA ALA A 31 -9.41 -6.45 14.42
C ALA A 31 -8.99 -6.31 12.95
N ARG A 32 -9.80 -6.80 12.02
CA ARG A 32 -9.57 -6.62 10.57
C ARG A 32 -9.56 -5.15 10.18
N GLU A 33 -10.51 -4.35 10.66
CA GLU A 33 -10.56 -2.90 10.37
C GLU A 33 -9.32 -2.18 10.90
N GLN A 34 -8.88 -2.50 12.11
CA GLN A 34 -7.67 -1.93 12.67
C GLN A 34 -6.41 -2.35 11.89
N LEU A 35 -6.33 -3.61 11.46
CA LEU A 35 -5.21 -4.11 10.65
C LEU A 35 -5.15 -3.45 9.27
N ILE A 36 -6.30 -3.22 8.62
CA ILE A 36 -6.38 -2.49 7.36
C ILE A 36 -5.92 -1.05 7.58
N ALA A 37 -6.49 -0.36 8.58
CA ALA A 37 -6.13 1.02 8.87
C ALA A 37 -4.62 1.18 9.16
N ALA A 38 -4.02 0.27 9.93
CA ALA A 38 -2.60 0.29 10.24
C ALA A 38 -1.71 -0.07 9.03
N ALA A 39 -2.21 -0.90 8.11
CA ALA A 39 -1.49 -1.21 6.87
C ALA A 39 -1.53 -0.02 5.89
N ASP A 40 -2.67 0.67 5.82
CA ASP A 40 -2.87 1.84 4.96
C ASP A 40 -2.23 3.11 5.56
N GLU A 41 -1.94 3.13 6.87
CA GLU A 41 -1.31 4.24 7.58
C GLU A 41 0.10 4.50 7.00
N GLY A 42 0.24 5.62 6.29
CA GLY A 42 1.49 6.00 5.61
C GLY A 42 1.73 5.34 4.25
N GLN A 43 0.82 4.50 3.76
CA GLN A 43 0.87 3.90 2.42
C GLN A 43 -0.08 4.56 1.40
N SER A 44 -0.82 5.59 1.79
CA SER A 44 -1.63 6.36 0.86
C SER A 44 -0.75 7.26 0.00
N TRP A 45 -0.76 7.04 -1.32
CA TRP A 45 -0.26 8.04 -2.26
C TRP A 45 -1.03 9.35 -2.09
N PRO A 46 -0.39 10.52 -2.30
CA PRO A 46 -1.09 11.79 -2.29
C PRO A 46 -2.30 11.77 -3.24
N GLU A 47 -3.33 12.53 -2.89
CA GLU A 47 -4.49 12.74 -3.77
C GLU A 47 -4.02 13.18 -5.17
N GLY A 48 -4.58 12.58 -6.21
CA GLY A 48 -4.21 12.86 -7.60
C GLY A 48 -2.89 12.22 -8.07
N TYR A 49 -2.15 11.48 -7.24
CA TYR A 49 -0.88 10.85 -7.66
C TYR A 49 -1.04 9.98 -8.92
N PHE A 50 -2.08 9.15 -8.97
CA PHE A 50 -2.33 8.28 -10.13
C PHE A 50 -2.85 9.04 -11.35
N GLU A 51 -3.43 10.23 -11.15
CA GLU A 51 -3.91 11.10 -12.23
C GLU A 51 -2.75 11.77 -12.97
N LEU A 52 -1.57 11.87 -12.35
CA LEU A 52 -0.37 12.41 -12.99
C LEU A 52 0.12 11.54 -14.15
N PHE A 53 -0.17 10.24 -14.14
CA PHE A 53 0.27 9.33 -15.19
C PHE A 53 -0.38 9.70 -16.53
N GLY A 54 0.44 10.13 -17.49
CA GLY A 54 -0.04 10.59 -18.80
C GLY A 54 -0.69 11.98 -18.80
N SER A 55 -0.63 12.73 -17.69
CA SER A 55 -1.18 14.10 -17.59
C SER A 55 -0.39 15.13 -18.41
N VAL A 56 0.85 14.81 -18.80
CA VAL A 56 1.71 15.70 -19.59
C VAL A 56 1.20 15.75 -21.03
N GLN A 57 0.70 16.91 -21.44
CA GLN A 57 0.20 17.20 -22.79
C GLN A 57 1.15 18.14 -23.56
N ASP A 58 2.36 18.33 -23.06
CA ASP A 58 3.35 19.21 -23.67
C ASP A 58 3.78 18.65 -25.03
N ALA A 59 3.37 19.32 -26.10
CA ALA A 59 3.67 18.92 -27.47
C ALA A 59 5.17 19.04 -27.83
N SER A 60 5.98 19.72 -27.01
CA SER A 60 7.44 19.73 -27.17
C SER A 60 8.09 18.40 -26.78
N PHE A 61 7.39 17.55 -26.01
CA PHE A 61 7.88 16.23 -25.64
C PHE A 61 7.60 15.25 -26.78
N THR A 62 8.57 15.12 -27.67
CA THR A 62 8.55 14.16 -28.76
C THR A 62 9.42 12.94 -28.43
N GLU A 63 9.07 11.79 -28.97
CA GLU A 63 9.94 10.61 -28.92
C GLU A 63 11.32 10.96 -29.50
N ALA A 64 12.37 10.63 -28.76
CA ALA A 64 13.74 10.79 -29.24
C ALA A 64 14.09 9.69 -30.23
N GLU A 65 14.97 9.99 -31.18
CA GLU A 65 15.46 8.98 -32.12
C GLU A 65 16.09 7.78 -31.38
N PRO A 66 15.85 6.55 -31.85
CA PRO A 66 16.45 5.36 -31.28
C PRO A 66 17.97 5.48 -31.19
N ILE A 67 18.50 5.30 -29.98
CA ILE A 67 19.96 5.31 -29.75
C ILE A 67 20.51 3.95 -30.17
N ASP A 68 21.67 3.92 -30.83
CA ASP A 68 22.37 2.67 -31.14
C ASP A 68 22.65 1.88 -29.84
N PRO A 69 22.09 0.66 -29.68
CA PRO A 69 22.29 -0.16 -28.49
C PRO A 69 23.77 -0.47 -28.19
N LYS A 70 24.66 -0.37 -29.19
CA LYS A 70 26.11 -0.55 -29.01
C LYS A 70 26.77 0.56 -28.22
N ARG A 71 26.10 1.70 -28.03
CA ARG A 71 26.55 2.81 -27.16
C ARG A 71 26.23 2.56 -25.69
N ASP A 72 25.45 1.52 -25.38
CA ASP A 72 25.15 1.15 -24.01
C ASP A 72 26.32 0.39 -23.38
N SER A 73 26.44 0.46 -22.06
CA SER A 73 27.45 -0.30 -21.34
C SER A 73 27.05 -1.78 -21.28
N PRO A 74 28.01 -2.72 -21.36
CA PRO A 74 27.70 -4.12 -21.15
C PRO A 74 27.03 -4.33 -19.79
N ARG A 75 25.97 -5.15 -19.75
CA ARG A 75 25.36 -5.56 -18.47
C ARG A 75 26.37 -6.35 -17.65
N GLU A 76 26.36 -6.15 -16.34
CA GLU A 76 27.15 -6.99 -15.43
C GLU A 76 26.72 -8.46 -15.56
N MET A 77 27.70 -9.36 -15.58
CA MET A 77 27.43 -10.79 -15.53
C MET A 77 27.26 -11.20 -14.06
N LEU A 78 26.10 -11.78 -13.73
CA LEU A 78 25.81 -12.41 -12.44
C LEU A 78 26.51 -13.76 -12.29
#